data_AF-A0A2N0HFM5-F1
#
_entry.id   AF-A0A2N0HFM5-F1
#
_cell.length_a   1.000
_cell.length_b   1.000
_cell.length_c   1.000
_cell.angle_alpha   90.00
_cell.angle_beta   90.00
_cell.angle_gamma   90.00
#
_symmetry.space_group_name_H-M   'P 1'
#
loop_
_entity.id
_entity.type
_entity.pdbx_description
1 polymer ?
#
loop_
_entity_poly.entity_id
_entity_poly.type
_entity_poly.pdbx_seq_one_letter_code
_entity_poly.pdbx_strand_id
1 'polypeptide(L)'
;MFNFLILFFLFITSSYNQTSGCTDRLASNYNPKATKNNCKCWYASAKVKPKYTAKLSDSLIRTSGLTPFDGLLWTHNDHFDSEFYGLDLKGEIKKKITLKKLKYTDWEEITQDSSYIYIGDFGNNNLGNRKDLRILRIQKKTFYTTNPEIDTISFSYPTQNDFSIKKANTTDFDCEAFVVLHDSIFLFTKQWTSQKSTVYSLPKTPGKYNAHLKEILDVQGLITGATTLPTQKGIVLCGYSKFLQPFVVLLYDYQNNDFGTGNRRKIKIALPFHQIEAITTEDGKLFYLTNETTLKKPFVNTPQQFHTIDLSPYLKP
;
A
#
# COMPACT_ATOMS: atom_id res chain seq x y z
N MET A 1 -8.37 -75.23 -20.63
CA MET A 1 -8.22 -74.11 -19.68
C MET A 1 -7.18 -73.16 -20.26
N PHE A 2 -7.59 -72.00 -20.77
CA PHE A 2 -6.67 -71.00 -21.31
C PHE A 2 -6.14 -70.12 -20.16
N ASN A 3 -4.82 -70.08 -20.01
CA ASN A 3 -4.12 -69.28 -19.00
C ASN A 3 -4.27 -67.79 -19.32
N PHE A 4 -4.91 -67.04 -18.42
CA PHE A 4 -4.93 -65.59 -18.47
C PHE A 4 -3.59 -65.06 -17.94
N LEU A 5 -2.79 -64.45 -18.82
CA LEU A 5 -1.57 -63.75 -18.43
C LEU A 5 -1.97 -62.33 -17.97
N ILE A 6 -1.99 -62.08 -16.67
CA ILE A 6 -2.24 -60.75 -16.11
C ILE A 6 -0.94 -59.95 -16.17
N LEU A 7 -0.88 -58.97 -17.08
CA LEU A 7 0.24 -58.03 -17.16
C LEU A 7 0.06 -56.91 -16.11
N PHE A 8 0.91 -56.89 -15.09
CA PHE A 8 0.97 -55.81 -14.11
C PHE A 8 1.76 -54.62 -14.70
N PHE A 9 1.07 -53.55 -15.08
CA PHE A 9 1.72 -52.28 -15.42
C PHE A 9 2.19 -51.59 -14.12
N LEU A 10 3.50 -51.64 -13.86
CA LEU A 10 4.15 -50.84 -12.82
C LEU A 10 4.14 -49.36 -13.24
N PHE A 11 3.19 -48.59 -12.70
CA PHE A 11 3.21 -47.14 -12.80
C PHE A 11 4.34 -46.60 -11.90
N ILE A 12 5.47 -46.24 -12.51
CA ILE A 12 6.54 -45.53 -11.82
C ILE A 12 6.05 -44.09 -11.62
N THR A 13 5.46 -43.80 -10.46
CA THR A 13 5.14 -42.43 -10.07
C THR A 13 6.44 -41.70 -9.75
N SER A 14 6.83 -40.76 -10.62
CA SER A 14 7.98 -39.89 -10.36
C SER A 14 7.62 -38.92 -9.24
N SER A 15 8.01 -39.23 -8.00
CA SER A 15 7.89 -38.30 -6.88
C SER A 15 8.96 -37.21 -7.03
N TYR A 16 8.59 -36.06 -7.59
CA TYR A 16 9.45 -34.88 -7.56
C TYR A 16 9.63 -34.44 -6.11
N ASN A 17 10.86 -34.55 -5.60
CA ASN A 17 11.18 -34.15 -4.24
C ASN A 17 11.09 -32.61 -4.15
N GLN A 18 10.21 -32.09 -3.28
CA GLN A 18 10.04 -30.65 -3.13
C GLN A 18 11.22 -30.07 -2.35
N THR A 19 11.99 -29.24 -3.02
CA THR A 19 13.15 -28.54 -2.46
C THR A 19 12.73 -27.16 -1.98
N SER A 20 12.85 -26.94 -0.67
CA SER A 20 12.55 -25.65 -0.05
C SER A 20 13.76 -24.71 -0.16
N GLY A 21 13.54 -23.48 -0.58
CA GLY A 21 14.59 -22.47 -0.73
C GLY A 21 14.03 -21.13 -1.20
N CYS A 22 14.89 -20.13 -1.38
CA CYS A 22 14.45 -18.88 -2.00
C CYS A 22 14.23 -19.10 -3.50
N THR A 23 13.03 -18.81 -3.99
CA THR A 23 12.62 -19.01 -5.40
C THR A 23 12.86 -17.78 -6.27
N ASP A 24 13.22 -16.64 -5.68
CA ASP A 24 13.42 -15.39 -6.40
C ASP A 24 14.84 -15.26 -6.96
N ARG A 25 14.96 -15.14 -8.28
CA ARG A 25 16.23 -14.96 -9.00
C ARG A 25 16.97 -13.67 -8.66
N LEU A 26 16.27 -12.65 -8.17
CA LEU A 26 16.86 -11.39 -7.75
C LEU A 26 17.39 -11.43 -6.31
N ALA A 27 17.06 -12.49 -5.56
CA ALA A 27 17.56 -12.65 -4.20
C ALA A 27 19.01 -13.14 -4.19
N SER A 28 19.77 -12.70 -3.20
CA SER A 28 21.18 -13.06 -3.06
C SER A 28 21.38 -14.50 -2.56
N ASN A 29 20.34 -15.13 -1.99
CA ASN A 29 20.30 -16.55 -1.67
C ASN A 29 19.36 -17.37 -2.56
N TYR A 30 19.15 -16.91 -3.80
CA TYR A 30 18.39 -17.67 -4.79
C TYR A 30 18.87 -19.11 -4.88
N ASN A 31 17.94 -20.07 -4.81
CA ASN A 31 18.21 -21.48 -5.01
C ASN A 31 17.55 -21.93 -6.33
N PRO A 32 18.31 -22.16 -7.42
CA PRO A 32 17.74 -22.57 -8.70
C PRO A 32 17.08 -23.95 -8.67
N LYS A 33 17.37 -24.75 -7.64
CA LYS A 33 16.72 -26.05 -7.44
C LYS A 33 15.43 -25.94 -6.63
N ALA A 34 15.15 -24.82 -5.96
CA ALA A 34 13.98 -24.70 -5.08
C ALA A 34 12.68 -24.67 -5.88
N THR A 35 11.74 -25.54 -5.52
CA THR A 35 10.38 -25.57 -6.08
C THR A 35 9.35 -24.97 -5.13
N LYS A 36 9.73 -24.69 -3.88
CA LYS A 36 8.88 -24.08 -2.85
C LYS A 36 9.61 -22.94 -2.14
N ASN A 37 8.99 -21.77 -2.09
CA ASN A 37 9.53 -20.61 -1.38
C ASN A 37 9.57 -20.89 0.13
N ASN A 38 10.73 -20.66 0.75
CA ASN A 38 10.91 -20.81 2.19
C ASN A 38 10.70 -19.51 2.98
N CYS A 39 10.26 -18.44 2.31
CA CYS A 39 9.98 -17.12 2.87
C CYS A 39 11.22 -16.44 3.49
N LYS A 40 12.43 -16.87 3.10
CA LYS A 40 13.72 -16.37 3.63
C LYS A 40 14.60 -15.77 2.53
N CYS A 41 14.01 -15.33 1.43
CA CYS A 41 14.72 -14.57 0.41
C CYS A 41 15.29 -13.28 1.02
N TRP A 42 16.58 -13.03 0.81
CA TRP A 42 17.20 -11.75 1.17
C TRP A 42 17.85 -11.12 -0.05
N TYR A 43 17.88 -9.79 -0.04
CA TYR A 43 18.27 -8.99 -1.19
C TYR A 43 19.41 -8.07 -0.78
N ALA A 44 20.36 -7.88 -1.69
CA ALA A 44 21.33 -6.81 -1.55
C ALA A 44 20.64 -5.45 -1.42
N SER A 45 21.25 -4.54 -0.66
CA SER A 45 20.75 -3.17 -0.52
C SER A 45 20.59 -2.50 -1.89
N ALA A 46 19.38 -2.04 -2.19
CA ALA A 46 19.05 -1.38 -3.44
C ALA A 46 18.64 0.07 -3.23
N LYS A 47 18.89 0.91 -4.24
CA LYS A 47 18.47 2.31 -4.28
C LYS A 47 18.00 2.66 -5.70
N VAL A 48 16.82 3.25 -5.80
CA VAL A 48 16.24 3.76 -7.06
C VAL A 48 16.31 5.28 -7.09
N LYS A 49 16.61 5.86 -8.25
CA LYS A 49 16.57 7.31 -8.47
C LYS A 49 15.25 7.70 -9.15
N PRO A 50 14.66 8.85 -8.82
CA PRO A 50 13.55 9.40 -9.58
C PRO A 50 13.91 9.57 -11.06
N LYS A 51 12.98 9.22 -11.94
CA LYS A 51 13.04 9.48 -13.38
C LYS A 51 12.53 10.89 -13.71
N TYR A 52 11.57 11.37 -12.94
CA TYR A 52 10.97 12.69 -13.05
C TYR A 52 10.64 13.23 -11.66
N THR A 53 10.75 14.55 -11.50
CA THR A 53 10.32 15.30 -10.32
C THR A 53 9.74 16.63 -10.75
N ALA A 54 8.61 17.04 -10.17
CA ALA A 54 8.01 18.35 -10.35
C ALA A 54 7.40 18.87 -9.06
N LYS A 55 7.40 20.19 -8.85
CA LYS A 55 6.69 20.79 -7.72
C LYS A 55 5.18 20.62 -7.94
N LEU A 56 4.46 20.19 -6.91
CA LEU A 56 2.99 20.18 -6.95
C LEU A 56 2.43 21.59 -6.77
N SER A 57 1.18 21.79 -7.20
CA SER A 57 0.44 23.03 -6.96
C SER A 57 0.33 23.30 -5.45
N ASP A 58 0.36 24.57 -5.06
CA ASP A 58 0.19 24.95 -3.65
C ASP A 58 -1.23 24.65 -3.11
N SER A 59 -2.20 24.28 -3.96
CA SER A 59 -3.50 23.75 -3.53
C SER A 59 -3.45 22.28 -3.10
N LEU A 60 -2.38 21.55 -3.42
CA LEU A 60 -2.16 20.17 -2.98
C LEU A 60 -1.29 20.22 -1.73
N ILE A 61 -1.93 20.26 -0.57
CA ILE A 61 -1.28 20.41 0.73
C ILE A 61 -1.43 19.07 1.44
N ARG A 62 -0.31 18.42 1.76
CA ARG A 62 -0.30 17.13 2.46
C ARG A 62 -1.14 16.07 1.71
N THR A 63 -0.75 15.81 0.47
CA THR A 63 -1.37 14.73 -0.32
C THR A 63 -1.20 13.41 0.41
N SER A 64 -2.23 12.60 0.56
CA SER A 64 -2.11 11.34 1.32
C SER A 64 -2.73 10.11 0.65
N GLY A 65 -2.91 10.16 -0.67
CA GLY A 65 -3.26 8.98 -1.48
C GLY A 65 -3.17 9.25 -2.98
N LEU A 66 -3.00 8.21 -3.80
CA LEU A 66 -2.93 8.36 -5.26
C LEU A 66 -3.50 7.13 -5.99
N THR A 67 -4.48 7.33 -6.88
CA THR A 67 -5.06 6.23 -7.67
C THR A 67 -5.35 6.59 -9.13
N PRO A 68 -5.02 5.74 -10.12
CA PRO A 68 -5.27 6.02 -11.53
C PRO A 68 -6.73 5.74 -11.90
N PHE A 69 -7.53 6.75 -12.24
CA PHE A 69 -8.91 6.58 -12.63
C PHE A 69 -9.28 7.56 -13.75
N ASP A 70 -9.94 7.05 -14.80
CA ASP A 70 -10.43 7.86 -15.93
C ASP A 70 -9.32 8.69 -16.60
N GLY A 71 -8.14 8.09 -16.79
CA GLY A 71 -6.99 8.72 -17.44
C GLY A 71 -6.25 9.78 -16.62
N LEU A 72 -6.58 9.93 -15.32
CA LEU A 72 -5.93 10.84 -14.39
C LEU A 72 -5.46 10.10 -13.14
N LEU A 73 -4.46 10.67 -12.45
CA LEU A 73 -4.04 10.25 -11.12
C LEU A 73 -4.79 11.06 -10.07
N TRP A 74 -5.75 10.45 -9.39
CA TRP A 74 -6.58 11.11 -8.39
C TRP A 74 -5.91 11.09 -7.01
N THR A 75 -5.82 12.26 -6.38
CA THR A 75 -5.34 12.46 -5.01
C THR A 75 -6.35 13.29 -4.22
N HIS A 76 -6.20 13.30 -2.90
CA HIS A 76 -6.81 14.26 -1.99
C HIS A 76 -5.74 14.81 -1.04
N ASN A 77 -6.06 15.90 -0.34
CA ASN A 77 -5.31 16.37 0.81
C ASN A 77 -5.75 15.55 2.05
N ASP A 78 -4.85 15.35 3.03
CA ASP A 78 -5.16 14.62 4.27
C ASP A 78 -6.27 15.30 5.10
N HIS A 79 -6.26 16.63 5.05
CA HIS A 79 -7.17 17.55 5.72
C HIS A 79 -7.34 18.82 4.87
N PHE A 80 -8.06 19.82 5.41
CA PHE A 80 -8.30 21.17 4.88
C PHE A 80 -9.46 21.33 3.91
N ASP A 81 -9.70 20.36 3.03
CA ASP A 81 -10.78 20.42 2.06
C ASP A 81 -11.45 19.04 1.88
N SER A 82 -12.49 19.00 1.05
CA SER A 82 -13.17 17.76 0.63
C SER A 82 -13.08 17.62 -0.88
N GLU A 83 -11.93 17.99 -1.44
CA GLU A 83 -11.66 17.99 -2.87
C GLU A 83 -10.85 16.76 -3.28
N PHE A 84 -11.19 16.24 -4.46
CA PHE A 84 -10.39 15.30 -5.22
C PHE A 84 -9.75 16.04 -6.38
N TYR A 85 -8.45 15.84 -6.55
CA TYR A 85 -7.65 16.46 -7.60
C TYR A 85 -7.21 15.39 -8.58
N GLY A 86 -7.65 15.49 -9.83
CA GLY A 86 -7.19 14.64 -10.92
C GLY A 86 -5.97 15.25 -11.59
N LEU A 87 -4.82 14.59 -11.43
CA LEU A 87 -3.53 15.02 -11.98
C LEU A 87 -3.24 14.31 -13.30
N ASP A 88 -2.53 14.97 -14.21
CA ASP A 88 -1.88 14.27 -15.31
C ASP A 88 -0.61 13.53 -14.85
N LEU A 89 0.05 12.84 -15.79
CA LEU A 89 1.28 12.09 -15.53
C LEU A 89 2.52 12.97 -15.27
N LYS A 90 2.36 14.30 -15.26
CA LYS A 90 3.38 15.29 -14.87
C LYS A 90 3.07 15.94 -13.52
N GLY A 91 1.97 15.56 -12.87
CA GLY A 91 1.53 16.11 -11.59
C GLY A 91 0.75 17.43 -11.72
N GLU A 92 0.29 17.80 -12.92
CA GLU A 92 -0.52 19.01 -13.12
C GLU A 92 -2.00 18.71 -12.89
N ILE A 93 -2.68 19.56 -12.13
CA ILE A 93 -4.13 19.43 -11.88
C ILE A 93 -4.88 19.69 -13.19
N LYS A 94 -5.63 18.68 -13.67
CA LYS A 94 -6.54 18.78 -14.83
C LYS A 94 -8.00 18.84 -14.42
N LYS A 95 -8.34 18.28 -13.26
CA LYS A 95 -9.72 18.23 -12.78
C LYS A 95 -9.77 18.39 -11.27
N LYS A 96 -10.85 18.99 -10.79
CA LYS A 96 -11.19 19.09 -9.37
C LYS A 96 -12.64 18.68 -9.17
N ILE A 97 -12.92 17.95 -8.10
CA ILE A 97 -14.28 17.59 -7.70
C ILE A 97 -14.40 17.82 -6.21
N THR A 98 -15.44 18.51 -5.78
CA THR A 98 -15.74 18.70 -4.35
C THR A 98 -16.87 17.78 -3.94
N LEU A 99 -16.65 16.92 -2.95
CA LEU A 99 -17.71 16.10 -2.38
C LEU A 99 -18.37 16.83 -1.22
N LYS A 100 -19.41 17.61 -1.54
CA LYS A 100 -20.14 18.39 -0.54
C LYS A 100 -20.73 17.46 0.54
N LYS A 101 -20.69 17.90 1.80
CA LYS A 101 -21.29 17.26 2.98
C LYS A 101 -20.60 16.00 3.51
N LEU A 102 -19.44 15.60 2.97
CA LEU A 102 -18.60 14.60 3.63
C LEU A 102 -17.94 15.22 4.87
N LYS A 103 -18.41 14.81 6.05
CA LYS A 103 -17.64 15.02 7.28
C LYS A 103 -16.47 14.04 7.24
N TYR A 104 -15.26 14.55 7.41
CA TYR A 104 -14.05 13.76 7.53
C TYR A 104 -13.32 14.14 8.82
N THR A 105 -12.50 13.24 9.33
CA THR A 105 -11.64 13.53 10.47
C THR A 105 -10.20 13.60 10.03
N ASP A 106 -9.72 12.57 9.33
CA ASP A 106 -8.32 12.42 8.91
C ASP A 106 -8.28 11.50 7.70
N TRP A 107 -8.32 12.09 6.49
CA TRP A 107 -8.35 11.34 5.25
C TRP A 107 -6.99 10.76 4.95
N GLU A 108 -6.98 9.48 4.63
CA GLU A 108 -5.78 8.73 4.32
C GLU A 108 -6.06 7.74 3.22
N GLU A 109 -5.16 7.68 2.25
CA GLU A 109 -5.13 6.77 1.12
C GLU A 109 -6.39 6.76 0.23
N ILE A 110 -6.17 6.56 -1.06
CA ILE A 110 -7.24 6.36 -2.02
C ILE A 110 -6.90 5.20 -2.95
N THR A 111 -7.87 4.31 -3.13
CA THR A 111 -7.74 3.21 -4.09
C THR A 111 -9.08 2.91 -4.73
N GLN A 112 -9.14 1.89 -5.57
CA GLN A 112 -10.34 1.56 -6.32
C GLN A 112 -10.44 0.08 -6.67
N ASP A 113 -11.64 -0.36 -7.01
CA ASP A 113 -11.87 -1.59 -7.76
C ASP A 113 -12.72 -1.31 -9.00
N SER A 114 -13.30 -2.33 -9.65
CA SER A 114 -14.12 -2.13 -10.85
C SER A 114 -15.32 -1.21 -10.64
N SER A 115 -15.85 -1.13 -9.41
CA SER A 115 -17.16 -0.54 -9.13
C SER A 115 -17.09 0.68 -8.22
N TYR A 116 -16.07 0.76 -7.36
CA TYR A 116 -15.98 1.77 -6.32
C TYR A 116 -14.60 2.44 -6.25
N ILE A 117 -14.61 3.68 -5.77
CA ILE A 117 -13.43 4.38 -5.24
C ILE A 117 -13.53 4.31 -3.71
N TYR A 118 -12.42 4.05 -3.06
CA TYR A 118 -12.32 3.89 -1.61
C TYR A 118 -11.39 4.96 -1.06
N ILE A 119 -11.79 5.59 0.05
CA ILE A 119 -10.99 6.59 0.77
C ILE A 119 -10.97 6.21 2.24
N GLY A 120 -9.79 6.17 2.85
CA GLY A 120 -9.66 5.99 4.29
C GLY A 120 -9.99 7.28 5.03
N ASP A 121 -10.73 7.17 6.13
CA ASP A 121 -10.88 8.22 7.13
C ASP A 121 -10.51 7.60 8.48
N PHE A 122 -9.22 7.32 8.63
CA PHE A 122 -8.70 6.42 9.66
C PHE A 122 -7.33 6.81 10.22
N GLY A 123 -6.77 7.96 9.82
CA GLY A 123 -5.57 8.50 10.44
C GLY A 123 -5.80 8.75 11.94
N ASN A 124 -4.78 8.47 12.74
CA ASN A 124 -4.86 8.47 14.20
C ASN A 124 -3.53 8.88 14.87
N ASN A 125 -2.66 9.59 14.14
CA ASN A 125 -1.32 9.96 14.61
C ASN A 125 -1.32 11.04 15.72
N ASN A 126 -2.33 11.92 15.78
CA ASN A 126 -2.33 13.10 16.64
C ASN A 126 -2.52 12.77 18.14
N LEU A 127 -3.55 11.99 18.48
CA LEU A 127 -3.88 11.63 19.87
C LEU A 127 -3.92 10.11 20.12
N GLY A 128 -3.87 9.28 19.07
CA GLY A 128 -3.88 7.83 19.18
C GLY A 128 -5.19 7.23 19.74
N ASN A 129 -6.28 7.99 19.76
CA ASN A 129 -7.51 7.65 20.47
C ASN A 129 -8.80 7.67 19.62
N ARG A 130 -8.69 7.72 18.28
CA ARG A 130 -9.83 7.61 17.36
C ARG A 130 -10.61 6.31 17.60
N LYS A 131 -11.95 6.38 17.59
CA LYS A 131 -12.88 5.23 17.74
C LYS A 131 -13.85 5.07 16.56
N ASP A 132 -13.71 5.92 15.56
CA ASP A 132 -14.61 6.11 14.43
C ASP A 132 -13.85 5.89 13.11
N LEU A 133 -12.89 4.97 13.10
CA LEU A 133 -12.12 4.60 11.92
C LEU A 133 -13.06 4.00 10.86
N ARG A 134 -12.90 4.45 9.62
CA ARG A 134 -13.76 4.00 8.53
C ARG A 134 -13.10 4.14 7.16
N ILE A 135 -13.69 3.46 6.19
CA ILE A 135 -13.43 3.61 4.77
C ILE A 135 -14.73 4.06 4.11
N LEU A 136 -14.68 5.16 3.38
CA LEU A 136 -15.75 5.63 2.53
C LEU A 136 -15.66 4.92 1.18
N ARG A 137 -16.77 4.38 0.71
CA ARG A 137 -16.84 3.64 -0.56
C ARG A 137 -17.79 4.36 -1.51
N ILE A 138 -17.24 5.06 -2.48
CA ILE A 138 -17.97 5.87 -3.45
C ILE A 138 -18.25 5.06 -4.71
N GLN A 139 -19.49 5.00 -5.15
CA GLN A 139 -19.84 4.34 -6.41
C GLN A 139 -19.27 5.11 -7.59
N LYS A 140 -18.43 4.48 -8.42
CA LYS A 140 -17.72 5.15 -9.53
C LYS A 140 -18.64 5.86 -10.51
N LYS A 141 -19.80 5.26 -10.79
CA LYS A 141 -20.80 5.82 -11.72
C LYS A 141 -21.33 7.18 -11.27
N THR A 142 -21.30 7.47 -9.98
CA THR A 142 -21.80 8.72 -9.40
C THR A 142 -20.68 9.66 -8.96
N PHE A 143 -19.41 9.29 -9.14
CA PHE A 143 -18.25 10.05 -8.67
C PHE A 143 -18.22 11.50 -9.19
N TYR A 144 -18.62 11.71 -10.45
CA TYR A 144 -18.68 13.04 -11.07
C TYR A 144 -19.99 13.80 -10.84
N THR A 145 -20.92 13.25 -10.06
CA THR A 145 -22.22 13.89 -9.78
C THR A 145 -22.13 14.83 -8.58
N THR A 146 -23.15 15.67 -8.39
CA THR A 146 -23.21 16.59 -7.25
C THR A 146 -23.49 15.91 -5.91
N ASN A 147 -23.96 14.67 -5.93
CA ASN A 147 -24.29 13.89 -4.73
C ASN A 147 -23.97 12.41 -5.00
N PRO A 148 -22.68 12.04 -4.93
CA PRO A 148 -22.28 10.65 -5.16
C PRO A 148 -22.93 9.71 -4.15
N GLU A 149 -23.14 8.47 -4.57
CA GLU A 149 -23.54 7.37 -3.70
C GLU A 149 -22.33 6.92 -2.89
N ILE A 150 -22.42 7.00 -1.56
CA ILE A 150 -21.34 6.68 -0.64
C ILE A 150 -21.84 5.73 0.44
N ASP A 151 -21.18 4.58 0.55
CA ASP A 151 -21.34 3.65 1.67
C ASP A 151 -20.15 3.76 2.64
N THR A 152 -20.26 3.13 3.81
CA THR A 152 -19.19 3.15 4.82
C THR A 152 -18.87 1.75 5.34
N ILE A 153 -17.58 1.46 5.47
CA ILE A 153 -17.03 0.29 6.16
C ILE A 153 -16.31 0.82 7.39
N SER A 154 -16.92 0.68 8.57
CA SER A 154 -16.32 1.10 9.83
C SER A 154 -15.58 -0.05 10.49
N PHE A 155 -14.50 0.26 11.21
CA PHE A 155 -13.75 -0.77 11.91
C PHE A 155 -13.11 -0.28 13.22
N SER A 156 -12.74 -1.25 14.04
CA SER A 156 -11.91 -1.06 15.23
C SER A 156 -10.79 -2.09 15.27
N TYR A 157 -9.66 -1.72 15.88
CA TYR A 157 -8.58 -2.66 16.14
C TYR A 157 -8.91 -3.50 17.40
N PRO A 158 -8.91 -4.83 17.31
CA PRO A 158 -9.26 -5.68 18.46
C PRO A 158 -8.27 -5.58 19.63
N THR A 159 -7.07 -5.06 19.39
CA THR A 159 -6.00 -4.93 20.38
C THR A 159 -5.80 -3.50 20.90
N GLN A 160 -6.51 -2.50 20.35
CA GLN A 160 -6.47 -1.13 20.85
C GLN A 160 -7.45 -0.98 22.02
N ASN A 161 -7.00 -1.29 23.22
CA ASN A 161 -7.82 -1.20 24.43
C ASN A 161 -7.64 0.12 25.19
N ASP A 162 -6.56 0.85 24.92
CA ASP A 162 -6.22 2.12 25.55
C ASP A 162 -6.44 3.28 24.58
N PHE A 163 -7.38 4.15 24.94
CA PHE A 163 -7.75 5.38 24.22
C PHE A 163 -7.45 6.63 25.05
N SER A 164 -6.55 6.54 26.03
CA SER A 164 -6.01 7.73 26.68
C SER A 164 -5.31 8.62 25.64
N ILE A 165 -5.34 9.94 25.88
CA ILE A 165 -4.72 10.90 24.98
C ILE A 165 -3.20 10.68 25.00
N LYS A 166 -2.62 10.45 23.82
CA LYS A 166 -1.18 10.30 23.63
C LYS A 166 -0.58 11.54 22.97
N LYS A 167 0.74 11.68 23.08
CA LYS A 167 1.47 12.68 22.31
C LYS A 167 1.39 12.32 20.83
N ALA A 168 1.29 13.33 19.96
CA ALA A 168 1.34 13.13 18.52
C ALA A 168 2.54 12.28 18.11
N ASN A 169 2.31 11.41 17.13
CA ASN A 169 3.33 10.55 16.53
C ASN A 169 3.97 9.56 17.52
N THR A 170 3.17 8.99 18.43
CA THR A 170 3.62 7.96 19.39
C THR A 170 2.75 6.69 19.42
N THR A 171 1.68 6.64 18.64
CA THR A 171 0.80 5.46 18.54
C THR A 171 1.29 4.46 17.50
N ASP A 172 0.97 3.18 17.69
CA ASP A 172 1.12 2.13 16.68
C ASP A 172 -0.23 1.72 16.06
N PHE A 173 -1.32 2.40 16.44
CA PHE A 173 -2.69 2.22 15.92
C PHE A 173 -3.08 3.35 14.96
N ASP A 174 -2.10 3.85 14.22
CA ASP A 174 -2.27 4.82 13.15
C ASP A 174 -2.32 4.08 11.82
N CYS A 175 -3.36 4.31 11.02
CA CYS A 175 -3.55 3.68 9.73
C CYS A 175 -3.32 4.72 8.65
N GLU A 176 -2.46 4.44 7.68
CA GLU A 176 -2.22 5.42 6.62
C GLU A 176 -2.22 4.80 5.22
N ALA A 177 -2.20 3.46 5.10
CA ALA A 177 -2.24 2.82 3.79
C ALA A 177 -3.20 1.63 3.76
N PHE A 178 -3.80 1.38 2.60
CA PHE A 178 -4.59 0.19 2.34
C PHE A 178 -4.62 -0.17 0.86
N VAL A 179 -4.96 -1.43 0.59
CA VAL A 179 -5.30 -1.89 -0.77
C VAL A 179 -6.62 -2.63 -0.77
N VAL A 180 -7.30 -2.60 -1.92
CA VAL A 180 -8.48 -3.42 -2.19
C VAL A 180 -8.05 -4.55 -3.12
N LEU A 181 -8.13 -5.79 -2.64
CA LEU A 181 -7.96 -6.98 -3.47
C LEU A 181 -9.34 -7.53 -3.87
N HIS A 182 -9.36 -8.67 -4.57
CA HIS A 182 -10.59 -9.25 -5.08
C HIS A 182 -11.63 -9.50 -3.97
N ASP A 183 -11.20 -10.10 -2.86
CA ASP A 183 -12.03 -10.59 -1.76
C ASP A 183 -12.11 -9.62 -0.57
N SER A 184 -11.01 -8.95 -0.25
CA SER A 184 -10.83 -8.25 1.02
C SER A 184 -10.12 -6.90 0.86
N ILE A 185 -10.26 -6.05 1.86
CA ILE A 185 -9.45 -4.84 2.06
C ILE A 185 -8.30 -5.20 3.01
N PHE A 186 -7.08 -4.79 2.69
CA PHE A 186 -5.91 -4.95 3.57
C PHE A 186 -5.40 -3.59 4.02
N LEU A 187 -5.36 -3.38 5.33
CA LEU A 187 -4.89 -2.17 5.99
C LEU A 187 -3.43 -2.34 6.44
N PHE A 188 -2.66 -1.26 6.39
CA PHE A 188 -1.28 -1.20 6.86
C PHE A 188 -1.12 -0.04 7.84
N THR A 189 -0.76 -0.36 9.09
CA THR A 189 -0.54 0.67 10.10
C THR A 189 0.82 1.37 9.93
N LYS A 190 0.88 2.67 10.23
CA LYS A 190 2.09 3.45 10.43
C LYS A 190 2.49 3.42 11.90
N GLN A 191 3.42 2.54 12.26
CA GLN A 191 3.77 2.38 13.67
C GLN A 191 4.89 3.33 14.08
N TRP A 192 4.51 4.45 14.71
CA TRP A 192 5.44 5.50 15.10
C TRP A 192 6.45 5.04 16.14
N THR A 193 6.05 4.16 17.07
CA THR A 193 6.93 3.67 18.13
C THR A 193 7.76 2.49 17.63
N SER A 194 7.10 1.45 17.12
CA SER A 194 7.77 0.20 16.74
C SER A 194 8.53 0.25 15.39
N GLN A 195 8.16 1.17 14.49
CA GLN A 195 8.63 1.23 13.09
C GLN A 195 8.31 -0.02 12.26
N LYS A 196 7.23 -0.71 12.62
CA LYS A 196 6.66 -1.87 11.91
C LYS A 196 5.37 -1.47 11.19
N SER A 197 4.71 -2.44 10.56
CA SER A 197 3.34 -2.29 10.05
C SER A 197 2.55 -3.55 10.35
N THR A 198 1.51 -3.46 11.17
CA THR A 198 0.55 -4.55 11.34
C THR A 198 -0.40 -4.51 10.15
N VAL A 199 -0.59 -5.68 9.55
CA VAL A 199 -1.52 -5.89 8.45
C VAL A 199 -2.84 -6.40 9.04
N TYR A 200 -3.92 -5.71 8.72
CA TYR A 200 -5.27 -6.15 9.04
C TYR A 200 -6.07 -6.41 7.76
N SER A 201 -7.11 -7.23 7.86
CA SER A 201 -8.06 -7.46 6.78
C SER A 201 -9.49 -7.10 7.20
N LEU A 202 -10.28 -6.62 6.23
CA LEU A 202 -11.69 -6.28 6.36
C LEU A 202 -12.49 -6.80 5.15
N PRO A 203 -13.78 -7.13 5.33
CA PRO A 203 -14.69 -7.31 4.21
C PRO A 203 -14.83 -6.02 3.38
N LYS A 204 -15.09 -6.17 2.09
CA LYS A 204 -15.34 -5.03 1.16
C LYS A 204 -16.77 -4.49 1.22
N THR A 205 -17.64 -5.13 1.98
CA THR A 205 -19.06 -4.79 2.11
C THR A 205 -19.29 -3.76 3.22
N PRO A 206 -20.26 -2.84 3.08
CA PRO A 206 -20.58 -1.86 4.12
C PRO A 206 -20.97 -2.56 5.42
N GLY A 207 -20.52 -2.02 6.55
CA GLY A 207 -20.74 -2.65 7.84
C GLY A 207 -19.82 -2.11 8.93
N LYS A 208 -19.91 -2.72 10.11
CA LYS A 208 -19.03 -2.47 11.26
C LYS A 208 -18.28 -3.75 11.59
N TYR A 209 -16.95 -3.69 11.63
CA TYR A 209 -16.11 -4.88 11.78
C TYR A 209 -15.02 -4.70 12.84
N ASN A 210 -14.62 -5.80 13.46
CA ASN A 210 -13.30 -5.86 14.10
C ASN A 210 -12.27 -6.22 13.03
N ALA A 211 -11.22 -5.43 12.91
CA ALA A 211 -10.17 -5.68 11.92
C ALA A 211 -9.45 -6.99 12.23
N HIS A 212 -9.34 -7.89 11.25
CA HIS A 212 -8.72 -9.20 11.46
C HIS A 212 -7.21 -9.11 11.24
N LEU A 213 -6.43 -9.25 12.32
CA LEU A 213 -4.96 -9.24 12.26
C LEU A 213 -4.46 -10.39 11.38
N LYS A 214 -3.60 -10.07 10.41
CA LYS A 214 -2.98 -11.04 9.51
C LYS A 214 -1.54 -11.31 9.90
N GLU A 215 -0.74 -10.26 9.99
CA GLU A 215 0.69 -10.36 10.26
C GLU A 215 1.28 -9.02 10.72
N ILE A 216 2.57 -9.01 11.09
CA ILE A 216 3.33 -7.80 11.41
C ILE A 216 4.58 -7.77 10.55
N LEU A 217 4.70 -6.74 9.71
CA LEU A 217 5.85 -6.48 8.86
C LEU A 217 6.89 -5.68 9.63
N ASP A 218 8.11 -6.23 9.79
CA ASP A 218 9.26 -5.47 10.26
C ASP A 218 9.81 -4.58 9.15
N VAL A 219 9.16 -3.43 8.95
CA VAL A 219 9.48 -2.48 7.88
C VAL A 219 10.76 -1.70 8.20
N GLN A 220 11.03 -1.44 9.48
CA GLN A 220 12.05 -0.49 9.95
C GLN A 220 11.83 0.90 9.33
N GLY A 221 10.58 1.38 9.42
CA GLY A 221 10.15 2.66 8.89
C GLY A 221 8.65 2.89 9.10
N LEU A 222 8.18 4.02 8.59
CA LEU A 222 6.79 4.46 8.65
C LEU A 222 6.17 4.25 7.26
N ILE A 223 5.13 3.43 7.17
CA ILE A 223 4.35 3.23 5.94
C ILE A 223 3.31 4.33 5.83
N THR A 224 3.11 4.86 4.63
CA THR A 224 2.20 5.99 4.36
C THR A 224 1.31 5.78 3.16
N GLY A 225 1.69 4.90 2.22
CA GLY A 225 0.86 4.61 1.06
C GLY A 225 1.08 3.20 0.54
N ALA A 226 0.12 2.70 -0.23
CA ALA A 226 0.13 1.39 -0.83
C ALA A 226 -0.56 1.36 -2.19
N THR A 227 -0.02 0.55 -3.10
CA THR A 227 -0.67 0.29 -4.38
C THR A 227 -0.55 -1.17 -4.76
N THR A 228 -1.52 -1.66 -5.53
CA THR A 228 -1.47 -3.03 -6.08
C THR A 228 -0.78 -3.01 -7.44
N LEU A 229 -0.06 -4.07 -7.77
CA LEU A 229 0.35 -4.28 -9.15
C LEU A 229 -0.89 -4.55 -10.01
N PRO A 230 -0.91 -4.16 -11.29
CA PRO A 230 -2.07 -4.39 -12.18
C PRO A 230 -2.48 -5.86 -12.29
N THR A 231 -1.55 -6.80 -12.07
CA THR A 231 -1.81 -8.23 -12.02
C THR A 231 -2.58 -8.70 -10.78
N GLN A 232 -2.73 -7.83 -9.78
CA GLN A 232 -3.24 -8.11 -8.42
C GLN A 232 -2.45 -9.21 -7.67
N LYS A 233 -1.23 -9.52 -8.10
CA LYS A 233 -0.34 -10.53 -7.48
C LYS A 233 0.84 -9.93 -6.73
N GLY A 234 0.77 -8.64 -6.43
CA GLY A 234 1.79 -7.93 -5.69
C GLY A 234 1.29 -6.59 -5.17
N ILE A 235 1.92 -6.12 -4.11
CA ILE A 235 1.66 -4.83 -3.47
C ILE A 235 3.00 -4.11 -3.36
N VAL A 236 2.97 -2.80 -3.57
CA VAL A 236 4.09 -1.91 -3.30
C VAL A 236 3.66 -0.91 -2.25
N LEU A 237 4.34 -0.91 -1.11
CA LEU A 237 4.17 0.08 -0.06
C LEU A 237 5.20 1.19 -0.24
N CYS A 238 4.85 2.43 0.04
CA CYS A 238 5.80 3.53 0.22
C CYS A 238 5.85 3.99 1.67
N GLY A 239 6.92 4.69 2.00
CA GLY A 239 7.14 5.20 3.34
C GLY A 239 8.49 5.84 3.51
N TYR A 240 8.82 6.21 4.74
CA TYR A 240 10.08 6.84 5.09
C TYR A 240 10.56 6.45 6.51
N SER A 241 11.85 6.56 6.76
CA SER A 241 12.41 6.32 8.10
C SER A 241 12.20 7.52 9.03
N LYS A 242 12.42 7.37 10.34
CA LYS A 242 12.42 8.51 11.29
C LYS A 242 13.42 9.63 10.92
N PHE A 243 14.41 9.32 10.09
CA PHE A 243 15.39 10.26 9.54
C PHE A 243 15.00 10.81 8.16
N LEU A 244 13.72 10.67 7.77
CA LEU A 244 13.18 11.11 6.48
C LEU A 244 13.92 10.51 5.28
N GLN A 245 14.27 9.23 5.36
CA GLN A 245 14.82 8.48 4.23
C GLN A 245 13.70 7.65 3.59
N PRO A 246 13.21 8.03 2.40
CA PRO A 246 12.12 7.32 1.76
C PRO A 246 12.55 5.97 1.19
N PHE A 247 11.57 5.07 1.12
CA PHE A 247 11.73 3.73 0.58
C PHE A 247 10.41 3.24 -0.02
N VAL A 248 10.51 2.17 -0.81
CA VAL A 248 9.39 1.29 -1.12
C VAL A 248 9.64 -0.10 -0.56
N VAL A 249 8.57 -0.82 -0.24
CA VAL A 249 8.59 -2.25 0.11
C VAL A 249 7.75 -3.00 -0.91
N LEU A 250 8.38 -3.93 -1.63
CA LEU A 250 7.72 -4.83 -2.56
C LEU A 250 7.27 -6.08 -1.81
N LEU A 251 6.00 -6.44 -1.95
CA LEU A 251 5.39 -7.67 -1.45
C LEU A 251 4.82 -8.44 -2.65
N TYR A 252 5.38 -9.60 -2.99
CA TYR A 252 4.98 -10.40 -4.17
C TYR A 252 5.26 -11.88 -3.96
N ASP A 253 4.76 -12.74 -4.85
CA ASP A 253 4.91 -14.20 -4.75
C ASP A 253 4.38 -14.79 -3.43
N TYR A 254 3.45 -14.09 -2.78
CA TYR A 254 2.74 -14.57 -1.60
C TYR A 254 1.58 -15.49 -2.00
N GLN A 255 1.17 -16.36 -1.06
CA GLN A 255 0.07 -17.30 -1.24
C GLN A 255 -1.14 -16.86 -0.43
N ASN A 256 -2.35 -16.98 -0.97
CA ASN A 256 -3.62 -16.74 -0.25
C ASN A 256 -3.70 -15.39 0.49
N ASN A 257 -3.11 -14.33 -0.07
CA ASN A 257 -3.00 -13.01 0.56
C ASN A 257 -2.33 -13.02 1.95
N ASP A 258 -1.46 -13.99 2.22
CA ASP A 258 -0.56 -14.05 3.37
C ASP A 258 0.81 -13.50 2.94
N PHE A 259 1.03 -12.20 3.14
CA PHE A 259 2.22 -11.50 2.64
C PHE A 259 3.51 -12.00 3.29
N GLY A 260 3.42 -12.62 4.48
CA GLY A 260 4.51 -13.30 5.17
C GLY A 260 5.03 -14.54 4.44
N THR A 261 4.24 -15.11 3.54
CA THR A 261 4.64 -16.25 2.70
C THR A 261 5.37 -15.85 1.42
N GLY A 262 5.38 -14.56 1.10
CA GLY A 262 5.95 -14.03 -0.13
C GLY A 262 7.36 -13.47 0.02
N ASN A 263 7.82 -12.90 -1.09
CA ASN A 263 9.02 -12.13 -1.16
C ASN A 263 8.78 -10.71 -0.64
N ARG A 264 9.67 -10.26 0.26
CA ARG A 264 9.68 -8.91 0.79
C ARG A 264 10.99 -8.21 0.46
N ARG A 265 10.92 -7.13 -0.32
CA ARG A 265 12.12 -6.39 -0.73
C ARG A 265 11.97 -4.90 -0.46
N LYS A 266 12.85 -4.34 0.39
CA LYS A 266 12.90 -2.90 0.68
C LYS A 266 13.94 -2.22 -0.21
N ILE A 267 13.55 -1.13 -0.87
CA ILE A 267 14.39 -0.37 -1.82
C ILE A 267 14.37 1.09 -1.39
N LYS A 268 15.56 1.69 -1.22
CA LYS A 268 15.67 3.12 -0.88
C LYS A 268 15.34 3.99 -2.08
N ILE A 269 14.69 5.13 -1.88
CA ILE A 269 14.53 6.15 -2.93
C ILE A 269 15.61 7.21 -2.73
N ALA A 270 16.26 7.65 -3.80
CA ALA A 270 17.28 8.69 -3.77
C ALA A 270 16.67 10.11 -3.64
N LEU A 271 15.82 10.29 -2.63
CA LEU A 271 15.12 11.54 -2.28
C LEU A 271 15.26 11.78 -0.77
N PRO A 272 16.48 12.06 -0.25
CA PRO A 272 16.65 12.26 1.19
C PRO A 272 15.78 13.43 1.66
N PHE A 273 15.27 13.34 2.88
CA PHE A 273 14.42 14.35 3.50
C PHE A 273 13.05 14.55 2.83
N HIS A 274 12.54 13.54 2.13
CA HIS A 274 11.19 13.55 1.57
C HIS A 274 10.28 12.65 2.39
N GLN A 275 9.17 13.22 2.83
CA GLN A 275 8.07 12.52 3.47
C GLN A 275 7.14 12.03 2.34
N ILE A 276 7.48 10.89 1.73
CA ILE A 276 6.65 10.30 0.66
C ILE A 276 5.36 9.81 1.30
N GLU A 277 4.22 10.20 0.74
CA GLU A 277 2.89 9.89 1.29
C GLU A 277 2.07 8.99 0.39
N ALA A 278 2.15 9.17 -0.93
CA ALA A 278 1.34 8.38 -1.85
C ALA A 278 2.20 7.66 -2.88
N ILE A 279 1.69 6.52 -3.35
CA ILE A 279 2.27 5.75 -4.45
C ILE A 279 1.18 5.13 -5.32
N THR A 280 1.38 5.12 -6.63
CA THR A 280 0.49 4.39 -7.54
C THR A 280 1.20 3.95 -8.81
N THR A 281 0.57 3.06 -9.59
CA THR A 281 1.07 2.62 -10.89
C THR A 281 -0.08 2.22 -11.81
N GLU A 282 0.08 2.43 -13.11
CA GLU A 282 -0.86 1.92 -14.13
C GLU A 282 -0.36 0.62 -14.76
N ASP A 283 0.96 0.43 -14.86
CA ASP A 283 1.58 -0.65 -15.64
C ASP A 283 2.43 -1.63 -14.81
N GLY A 284 2.58 -1.38 -13.51
CA GLY A 284 3.41 -2.18 -12.60
C GLY A 284 4.91 -2.01 -12.82
N LYS A 285 5.34 -1.00 -13.58
CA LYS A 285 6.73 -0.71 -13.93
C LYS A 285 7.12 0.69 -13.49
N LEU A 286 6.42 1.70 -14.01
CA LEU A 286 6.58 3.09 -13.62
C LEU A 286 5.60 3.39 -12.47
N PHE A 287 6.15 3.92 -11.40
CA PHE A 287 5.39 4.30 -10.21
C PHE A 287 5.42 5.80 -10.05
N TYR A 288 4.28 6.35 -9.69
CA TYR A 288 4.06 7.77 -9.40
C TYR A 288 3.98 7.94 -7.89
N LEU A 289 4.62 8.97 -7.36
CA LEU A 289 4.66 9.24 -5.93
C LEU A 289 4.45 10.72 -5.67
N THR A 290 3.96 11.04 -4.48
CA THR A 290 3.94 12.41 -3.96
C THR A 290 4.58 12.46 -2.58
N ASN A 291 5.11 13.62 -2.22
CA ASN A 291 5.59 13.92 -0.87
C ASN A 291 4.96 15.21 -0.34
N GLU A 292 4.90 15.34 0.98
CA GLU A 292 4.50 16.59 1.61
C GLU A 292 5.65 17.58 1.73
N THR A 293 5.29 18.84 1.98
CA THR A 293 6.25 19.83 2.45
C THR A 293 6.82 19.41 3.81
N THR A 294 8.14 19.27 3.88
CA THR A 294 8.88 18.94 5.10
C THR A 294 9.79 20.09 5.49
N LEU A 295 9.51 20.70 6.64
CA LEU A 295 10.31 21.79 7.21
C LEU A 295 10.93 21.35 8.54
N LYS A 296 12.26 21.16 8.57
CA LYS A 296 13.03 21.03 9.82
C LYS A 296 14.14 22.08 9.83
N LYS A 297 13.85 23.22 10.46
CA LYS A 297 14.81 24.32 10.56
C LYS A 297 16.09 23.88 11.29
N PRO A 298 17.27 24.36 10.87
CA PRO A 298 17.52 25.22 9.71
C PRO A 298 17.80 24.46 8.40
N PHE A 299 17.91 23.13 8.41
CA PHE A 299 18.58 22.37 7.34
C PHE A 299 17.67 21.66 6.34
N VAL A 300 16.40 21.42 6.66
CA VAL A 300 15.46 20.72 5.77
C VAL A 300 14.35 21.66 5.34
N ASN A 301 14.26 21.87 4.04
CA ASN A 301 13.17 22.56 3.36
C ASN A 301 12.85 21.83 2.06
N THR A 302 12.03 20.79 2.17
CA THR A 302 11.56 20.00 1.03
C THR A 302 10.15 20.46 0.69
N PRO A 303 9.87 20.96 -0.53
CA PRO A 303 8.51 21.33 -0.92
C PRO A 303 7.66 20.07 -1.23
N GLN A 304 6.34 20.23 -1.38
CA GLN A 304 5.52 19.15 -1.94
C GLN A 304 5.84 18.93 -3.43
N GLN A 305 6.10 17.68 -3.80
CA GLN A 305 6.51 17.32 -5.15
C GLN A 305 5.84 16.02 -5.62
N PHE A 306 5.77 15.90 -6.94
CA PHE A 306 5.43 14.69 -7.67
C PHE A 306 6.71 14.06 -8.18
N HIS A 307 6.77 12.73 -8.14
CA HIS A 307 7.91 11.96 -8.59
C HIS A 307 7.48 10.76 -9.43
N THR A 308 8.38 10.29 -10.29
CA THR A 308 8.27 8.95 -10.86
C THR A 308 9.51 8.11 -10.60
N ILE A 309 9.34 6.81 -10.37
CA ILE A 309 10.44 5.83 -10.24
C ILE A 309 10.12 4.60 -11.09
N ASP A 310 11.16 3.95 -11.61
CA ASP A 310 11.03 2.69 -12.35
C ASP A 310 11.44 1.52 -11.46
N LEU A 311 10.48 0.65 -11.13
CA LEU A 311 10.70 -0.55 -10.30
C LEU A 311 10.77 -1.84 -11.13
N SER A 312 10.72 -1.75 -12.46
CA SER A 312 10.87 -2.91 -13.35
C SER A 312 12.10 -3.78 -13.05
N PRO A 313 13.29 -3.21 -12.73
CA PRO A 313 14.47 -4.02 -12.41
C PRO A 313 14.33 -4.87 -11.14
N TYR A 314 13.31 -4.62 -10.32
CA TYR A 314 13.11 -5.26 -9.03
C TYR A 314 11.86 -6.13 -8.95
N LEU A 315 10.96 -6.03 -9.93
CA LEU A 315 9.69 -6.76 -10.03
C LEU A 315 9.69 -7.82 -11.14
N LYS A 316 10.74 -7.90 -11.96
CA LYS A 316 10.92 -8.93 -12.99
C LYS A 316 11.66 -10.14 -12.40
N PRO A 317 11.07 -11.34 -12.37
CA PRO A 317 11.82 -12.58 -12.12
C PRO A 317 12.76 -12.94 -13.28
#